data_AF-A0A348N5V9-F1
#
_entry.id   AF-A0A348N5V9-F1
#
_cell.length_a   1.000
_cell.length_b   1.000
_cell.length_c   1.000
_cell.angle_alpha   90.00
_cell.angle_beta   90.00
_cell.angle_gamma   90.00
#
_symmetry.space_group_name_H-M   'P 1'
#
loop_
_entity.id
_entity.type
_entity.pdbx_description
1 polymer ?
#
loop_
_entity_poly.entity_id
_entity_poly.type
_entity_poly.pdbx_seq_one_letter_code
_entity_poly.pdbx_strand_id
1 'polypeptide(L)' 'MLSNIKAAIFDVDGTLLDSNGVWHQIDIDFMKERNMSHPDNLQNWLDGLSFNQVAEFFHE' A
#
# COMPACT_ATOMS: atom_id res chain seq x y z
N MET A 1 -21.25 17.81 -16.28
CA MET A 1 -20.68 16.82 -17.21
C MET A 1 -19.28 17.26 -17.58
N LEU A 2 -18.32 16.35 -17.66
CA LEU A 2 -16.98 16.64 -18.15
C LEU A 2 -17.06 16.95 -19.65
N SER A 3 -16.63 18.13 -20.09
CA SER A 3 -16.54 18.52 -21.50
C SER A 3 -15.08 18.68 -21.91
N ASN A 4 -14.74 18.32 -23.16
CA ASN A 4 -13.40 18.47 -23.75
C ASN A 4 -12.25 17.67 -23.09
N ILE A 5 -12.52 16.58 -22.36
CA ILE A 5 -11.45 15.70 -21.85
C ILE A 5 -11.04 14.67 -22.92
N LYS A 6 -9.73 14.56 -23.18
CA LYS A 6 -9.16 13.63 -24.17
C LYS A 6 -8.90 12.23 -23.60
N ALA A 7 -8.53 12.15 -22.33
CA ALA A 7 -8.27 10.90 -21.62
C ALA A 7 -8.30 11.12 -20.11
N ALA A 8 -8.49 10.04 -19.37
CA ALA A 8 -8.30 9.95 -17.93
C ALA A 8 -7.45 8.71 -17.64
N ILE A 9 -6.52 8.83 -16.69
CA ILE A 9 -5.67 7.73 -16.23
C ILE A 9 -6.16 7.37 -14.84
N PHE A 10 -6.40 6.09 -14.63
CA PHE A 10 -6.81 5.53 -13.35
C PHE A 10 -5.74 4.57 -12.89
N ASP A 11 -5.48 4.61 -11.59
CA ASP A 11 -4.77 3.53 -10.95
C ASP A 11 -5.62 2.25 -10.97
N VAL A 12 -4.99 1.10 -10.78
CA VAL A 12 -5.70 -0.17 -10.75
C VAL A 12 -6.13 -0.49 -9.33
N ASP A 13 -5.18 -0.58 -8.42
CA ASP A 13 -5.42 -0.89 -7.02
C ASP A 13 -6.06 0.27 -6.27
N GLY A 14 -7.02 -0.05 -5.41
CA GLY A 14 -7.78 0.93 -4.63
C GLY A 14 -8.65 1.89 -5.47
N THR A 15 -8.61 1.81 -6.80
CA THR A 15 -9.33 2.69 -7.73
C THR A 15 -10.27 1.91 -8.65
N LEU A 16 -9.74 1.02 -9.52
CA LEU A 16 -10.57 0.15 -10.36
C LEU A 16 -10.93 -1.15 -9.65
N LEU A 17 -10.07 -1.61 -8.75
CA LEU A 17 -10.25 -2.81 -7.94
C LEU A 17 -10.25 -2.46 -6.45
N ASP A 18 -11.13 -3.11 -5.68
CA ASP A 18 -11.08 -3.06 -4.22
C ASP A 18 -10.02 -4.04 -3.69
N SER A 19 -8.76 -3.60 -3.74
CA SER A 19 -7.58 -4.41 -3.39
C SER A 19 -6.91 -3.98 -2.09
N ASN A 20 -7.37 -2.92 -1.43
CA ASN A 20 -6.72 -2.39 -0.22
C ASN A 20 -6.72 -3.41 0.92
N GLY A 21 -7.78 -4.22 1.05
CA GLY A 21 -7.83 -5.31 2.03
C GLY A 21 -6.83 -6.44 1.75
N VAL A 22 -6.51 -6.69 0.47
CA VAL A 22 -5.51 -7.70 0.08
C VAL A 22 -4.11 -7.23 0.48
N TRP A 23 -3.78 -5.97 0.18
CA TRP A 23 -2.51 -5.37 0.59
C TRP A 23 -2.32 -5.40 2.11
N HIS A 24 -3.37 -5.04 2.86
CA HIS A 24 -3.34 -5.10 4.32
C HIS A 24 -3.08 -6.52 4.86
N GLN A 25 -3.68 -7.54 4.26
CA GLN A 25 -3.44 -8.92 4.66
C GLN A 25 -2.02 -9.39 4.34
N ILE A 26 -1.47 -8.96 3.20
CA ILE A 26 -0.07 -9.25 2.82
C ILE A 26 0.90 -8.68 3.87
N ASP A 27 0.68 -7.45 4.35
CA ASP A 27 1.51 -6.84 5.38
C ASP A 27 1.46 -7.64 6.69
N ILE A 28 0.26 -8.05 7.11
CA ILE A 28 0.06 -8.91 8.29
C ILE A 28 0.83 -10.21 8.14
N ASP A 29 0.69 -10.89 7.00
CA ASP A 29 1.30 -12.19 6.75
C ASP A 29 2.83 -12.08 6.69
N PHE A 30 3.36 -11.06 6.00
CA PHE A 30 4.79 -10.75 5.90
C PHE A 30 5.45 -10.55 7.27
N MET A 31 4.79 -9.81 8.17
CA MET A 31 5.26 -9.56 9.53
C MET A 31 5.14 -10.80 10.41
N LYS A 32 4.04 -11.54 10.29
CA LYS A 32 3.80 -12.76 11.05
C LYS A 32 4.87 -13.82 10.76
N GLU A 33 5.28 -13.97 9.50
CA GLU A 33 6.40 -14.84 9.11
C GLU A 33 7.73 -14.47 9.79
N ARG A 34 7.88 -13.22 10.22
CA ARG A 34 9.05 -12.68 10.95
C ARG A 34 8.86 -12.62 12.46
N ASN A 35 7.76 -13.19 12.99
CA ASN A 35 7.36 -13.10 14.39
C ASN A 35 7.12 -11.65 14.87
N MET A 36 6.71 -10.76 13.97
CA MET A 36 6.34 -9.38 14.27
C MET A 36 4.82 -9.23 14.27
N SER A 37 4.30 -8.35 15.12
CA SER A 37 2.89 -7.96 15.11
C SER A 37 2.64 -6.81 14.14
N HIS A 38 1.52 -6.84 13.42
CA HIS A 38 1.09 -5.72 12.58
C HIS A 38 0.65 -4.50 13.41
N PRO A 39 1.32 -3.35 13.29
CA PRO A 39 0.90 -2.11 13.94
C PRO A 39 -0.27 -1.46 13.21
N ASP A 40 -1.28 -0.97 13.96
CA ASP A 40 -2.44 -0.28 13.39
C ASP A 40 -2.07 0.95 12.54
N ASN A 41 -0.95 1.61 12.85
CA ASN A 41 -0.46 2.82 12.17
C ASN A 41 0.61 2.56 11.11
N LEU A 42 0.91 1.30 10.77
CA LEU A 42 2.00 0.98 9.84
C LEU A 42 1.85 1.70 8.51
N GLN A 43 0.65 1.67 7.93
CA GLN A 43 0.37 2.31 6.64
C GLN A 43 0.75 3.80 6.66
N ASN A 44 0.38 4.52 7.71
CA ASN A 44 0.69 5.95 7.87
C ASN A 44 2.21 6.22 7.96
N TRP A 45 3.01 5.26 8.41
CA TRP A 45 4.46 5.38 8.48
C TRP A 45 5.12 5.10 7.12
N LEU A 46 4.53 4.21 6.34
CA LEU A 46 5.05 3.81 5.03
C LEU A 46 4.57 4.73 3.90
N ASP A 47 3.45 5.43 4.08
CA ASP A 47 2.88 6.34 3.09
C ASP A 47 3.88 7.42 2.66
N GLY A 48 4.14 7.49 1.35
CA GLY A 48 5.08 8.43 0.74
C GLY A 48 6.55 7.98 0.74
N LEU A 49 6.86 6.81 1.34
CA LEU A 49 8.18 6.20 1.20
C LEU A 49 8.32 5.50 -0.17
N SER A 50 9.52 5.60 -0.73
CA SER A 50 9.89 4.75 -1.86
C SER A 50 10.09 3.30 -1.41
N PHE A 51 9.99 2.36 -2.36
CA PHE A 51 10.23 0.94 -2.11
C PHE A 51 11.52 0.66 -1.31
N ASN A 52 12.62 1.34 -1.64
CA ASN A 52 13.89 1.16 -0.93
C ASN A 52 13.84 1.65 0.52
N GLN A 53 13.13 2.75 0.77
CA GLN A 53 12.98 3.30 2.13
C GLN A 53 12.08 2.41 2.99
N VAL A 54 11.04 1.81 2.40
CA VAL A 54 10.23 0.78 3.09
C VAL A 54 11.08 -0.44 3.42
N ALA A 55 11.92 -0.90 2.48
CA ALA A 55 12.81 -2.02 2.74
C ALA A 55 13.79 -1.71 3.88
N GLU A 56 14.37 -0.50 3.91
CA GLU A 56 15.25 -0.04 4.99
C GLU A 56 14.52 0.03 6.34
N PHE A 57 13.26 0.49 6.38
CA PHE A 57 12.43 0.50 7.58
C PHE A 57 12.29 -0.89 8.23
N PHE A 58 12.30 -1.97 7.44
CA PHE A 58 12.17 -3.35 7.92
C PHE A 58 13.51 -4.08 8.13
N HIS A 59 14.64 -3.44 7.79
CA HIS A 59 15.95 -4.10 7.80
C HIS A 59 16.74 -3.88 9.12
N GLU A 60 16.24 -3.05 10.03
CA GLU A 60 16.76 -2.86 11.41
C GLU A 60 16.02 -3.75 12.43
#